data_AF-A0A0D1XZ43-F1
#
_entry.id   AF-A0A0D1XZ43-F1
#
_cell.length_a   1.000
_cell.length_b   1.000
_cell.length_c   1.000
_cell.angle_alpha   90.00
_cell.angle_beta   90.00
_cell.angle_gamma   90.00
#
_symmetry.space_group_name_H-M   'P 1'
#
loop_
_entity.id
_entity.type
_entity.pdbx_description
1 polymer ?
#
loop_
_entity_poly.entity_id
_entity_poly.type
_entity_poly.pdbx_seq_one_letter_code
_entity_poly.pdbx_strand_id
1 'polypeptide(L)'
;MSTTSEKVRDPTVGEAMDVYGEKFVWTSEHMLRKELDPLMFTYDELAANAYECALQLFNEEQEKLKAEEGGEANKKPKRPVKPDIFQIVKDNAATQPALGKLWEHVNTVPDWVDWNQLGRAQKVFYRYGVANLMSLGYQSLFVGMAAWRIVEVLLRTGGFSPAAAKKRSFETAQWVLEIMRDVDSIRPGGAGWESTVRVRLLHSAVRYRISEMAKAKPEYFNTEEWGVPINDLDSAATICSFSTAPILSGLPRQKIKMRKQEIADYIALWRYIAYLIGAPERFFATPDSAKKLQESMIYYELDPNENSRVLADNLLKSFIGQPPFYAPAGLINAAARCLAGEKLSNELGVAKVNLIWRGLWSGNTTMYKGYAYMCRSIPWFDKGNIKMMRKLTWKIVVEGKHGLGGERSKFPMKYQPSYDRTKAD
;
A
#
# COMPACT_ATOMS: atom_id res chain seq x y z
N MET A 1 11.01 -14.99 -22.86
CA MET A 1 11.94 -15.76 -22.00
C MET A 1 12.34 -14.83 -20.86
N SER A 2 11.55 -14.84 -19.77
CA SER A 2 11.86 -14.08 -18.55
C SER A 2 12.90 -14.89 -17.79
N THR A 3 14.07 -14.30 -17.53
CA THR A 3 15.13 -14.96 -16.77
C THR A 3 14.73 -15.02 -15.31
N THR A 4 14.24 -16.20 -14.94
CA THR A 4 13.97 -16.70 -13.61
C THR A 4 15.01 -16.28 -12.56
N SER A 5 14.51 -16.11 -11.34
CA SER A 5 15.13 -15.65 -10.09
C SER A 5 16.43 -16.34 -9.61
N GLU A 6 17.10 -17.12 -10.45
CA GLU A 6 18.37 -17.81 -10.17
C GLU A 6 19.61 -16.88 -10.22
N LYS A 7 19.48 -15.57 -10.50
CA LYS A 7 20.63 -14.73 -10.94
C LYS A 7 21.10 -13.64 -9.99
N VAL A 8 20.42 -13.37 -8.88
CA VAL A 8 20.86 -12.32 -7.95
C VAL A 8 21.73 -12.96 -6.88
N ARG A 9 23.05 -12.85 -7.04
CA ARG A 9 24.01 -13.33 -6.02
C ARG A 9 23.80 -12.58 -4.70
N ASP A 10 24.15 -13.23 -3.59
CA ASP A 10 24.20 -12.51 -2.32
C ASP A 10 25.35 -11.47 -2.34
N PRO A 11 25.10 -10.21 -1.93
CA PRO A 11 26.14 -9.19 -1.85
C PRO A 11 27.11 -9.46 -0.71
N THR A 12 28.35 -9.00 -0.86
CA THR A 12 29.35 -9.09 0.22
C THR A 12 29.26 -7.88 1.15
N VAL A 13 29.56 -8.06 2.44
CA VAL A 13 29.59 -6.95 3.40
C VAL A 13 30.63 -5.92 2.97
N GLY A 14 30.23 -4.65 2.90
CA GLY A 14 31.05 -3.55 2.41
C GLY A 14 30.91 -3.28 0.90
N GLU A 15 30.16 -4.10 0.17
CA GLU A 15 29.90 -3.90 -1.25
C GLU A 15 29.04 -2.65 -1.49
N ALA A 16 29.45 -1.81 -2.45
CA ALA A 16 28.66 -0.67 -2.89
C ALA A 16 27.61 -1.10 -3.92
N MET A 17 26.35 -0.85 -3.61
CA MET A 17 25.19 -1.20 -4.42
C MET A 17 24.67 0.02 -5.19
N ASP A 18 24.23 -0.19 -6.43
CA ASP A 18 23.45 0.78 -7.22
C ASP A 18 22.31 0.03 -7.93
N VAL A 19 21.14 0.02 -7.29
CA VAL A 19 19.95 -0.65 -7.80
C VAL A 19 19.00 0.42 -8.33
N TYR A 20 18.93 0.52 -9.65
CA TYR A 20 18.15 1.55 -10.35
C TYR A 20 18.38 3.01 -9.87
N GLY A 21 19.57 3.31 -9.36
CA GLY A 21 19.93 4.64 -8.83
C GLY A 21 19.77 4.79 -7.32
N GLU A 22 19.24 3.79 -6.62
CA GLU A 22 19.32 3.68 -5.17
C GLU A 22 20.71 3.18 -4.78
N LYS A 23 21.45 4.00 -4.04
CA LYS A 23 22.85 3.74 -3.68
C LYS A 23 22.99 3.52 -2.18
N PHE A 24 23.56 2.39 -1.81
CA PHE A 24 23.82 2.01 -0.42
C PHE A 24 25.01 1.06 -0.33
N VAL A 25 25.48 0.80 0.88
CA VAL A 25 26.55 -0.16 1.14
C VAL A 25 25.94 -1.35 1.87
N TRP A 26 26.17 -2.55 1.36
CA TRP A 26 25.69 -3.77 1.99
C TRP A 26 26.37 -3.99 3.34
N THR A 27 25.60 -4.39 4.34
CA THR A 27 26.08 -4.65 5.71
C THR A 27 25.52 -5.98 6.19
N SER A 28 26.10 -6.54 7.25
CA SER A 28 25.63 -7.79 7.87
C SER A 28 24.20 -7.73 8.44
N GLU A 29 23.62 -6.53 8.54
CA GLU A 29 22.25 -6.31 9.02
C GLU A 29 21.22 -6.32 7.88
N HIS A 30 21.67 -6.30 6.62
CA HIS A 30 20.78 -6.51 5.48
C HIS A 30 20.36 -7.97 5.45
N MET A 31 19.07 -8.19 5.16
CA MET A 31 18.54 -9.53 5.02
C MET A 31 19.02 -10.15 3.71
N LEU A 32 19.51 -11.38 3.81
CA LEU A 32 19.89 -12.21 2.68
C LEU A 32 18.68 -12.95 2.11
N ARG A 33 18.82 -13.46 0.88
CA ARG A 33 17.76 -14.19 0.19
C ARG A 33 17.21 -15.37 1.01
N LYS A 34 18.08 -16.14 1.64
CA LYS A 34 17.73 -17.28 2.52
C LYS A 34 16.85 -16.90 3.72
N GLU A 35 16.87 -15.64 4.14
CA GLU A 35 16.05 -15.13 5.26
C GLU A 35 14.71 -14.56 4.77
N LEU A 36 14.68 -14.08 3.52
CA LEU A 36 13.50 -13.48 2.88
C LEU A 36 12.61 -14.54 2.23
N ASP A 37 13.18 -15.54 1.55
CA ASP A 37 12.44 -16.56 0.81
C ASP A 37 11.40 -17.32 1.67
N PRO A 38 11.68 -17.70 2.92
CA PRO A 38 10.66 -18.35 3.75
C PRO A 38 9.41 -17.50 3.97
N LEU A 39 9.55 -16.16 3.98
CA LEU A 39 8.43 -15.23 4.16
C LEU A 39 7.49 -15.19 2.95
N MET A 40 7.90 -15.73 1.80
CA MET A 40 7.01 -15.91 0.64
C MET A 40 5.92 -16.95 0.90
N PHE A 41 6.10 -17.81 1.89
CA PHE A 41 5.20 -18.93 2.19
C PHE A 41 4.50 -18.80 3.53
N THR A 42 4.81 -17.74 4.30
CA THR A 42 4.07 -17.38 5.51
C THR A 42 3.14 -16.20 5.23
N TYR A 43 2.07 -16.09 6.00
CA TYR A 43 1.07 -15.05 5.86
C TYR A 43 0.26 -14.93 7.16
N ASP A 44 -0.61 -13.93 7.21
CA ASP A 44 -1.53 -13.69 8.31
C ASP A 44 -2.61 -14.78 8.43
N GLU A 45 -2.26 -15.90 9.06
CA GLU A 45 -3.17 -17.01 9.35
C GLU A 45 -4.32 -16.59 10.28
N LEU A 46 -4.07 -15.65 11.19
CA LEU A 46 -5.08 -15.16 12.11
C LEU A 46 -6.26 -14.53 11.36
N ALA A 47 -5.98 -13.61 10.43
CA ALA A 47 -7.03 -13.02 9.63
C ALA A 47 -7.56 -13.96 8.53
N ALA A 48 -6.76 -14.92 8.04
CA ALA A 48 -7.23 -15.91 7.08
C ALA A 48 -8.31 -16.81 7.71
N ASN A 49 -8.03 -17.38 8.89
CA ASN A 49 -8.99 -18.19 9.65
C ASN A 49 -10.27 -17.42 10.00
N ALA A 50 -10.13 -16.17 10.42
CA ALA A 50 -11.28 -15.32 10.71
C ALA A 50 -12.11 -15.00 9.45
N TYR A 51 -11.46 -14.73 8.31
CA TYR A 51 -12.15 -14.49 7.04
C TYR A 51 -12.93 -15.74 6.60
N GLU A 52 -12.33 -16.92 6.64
CA GLU A 52 -12.98 -18.17 6.26
C GLU A 52 -14.19 -18.48 7.14
N CYS A 53 -14.05 -18.32 8.47
CA CYS A 53 -15.16 -18.46 9.41
C CYS A 53 -16.30 -17.46 9.11
N ALA A 54 -15.97 -16.19 8.89
CA ALA A 54 -16.97 -15.17 8.57
C ALA A 54 -17.67 -15.43 7.22
N LEU A 55 -16.93 -15.92 6.22
CA LEU A 55 -17.49 -16.31 4.92
C LEU A 55 -18.43 -17.50 5.05
N GLN A 56 -18.08 -18.49 5.87
CA GLN A 56 -18.94 -19.65 6.13
C GLN A 56 -20.26 -19.22 6.78
N LEU A 57 -20.21 -18.41 7.85
CA LEU A 57 -21.41 -17.90 8.52
C LEU A 57 -22.32 -17.13 7.56
N PHE A 58 -21.73 -16.28 6.71
CA PHE A 58 -22.47 -15.57 5.69
C PHE A 58 -23.18 -16.53 4.73
N ASN A 59 -22.47 -17.53 4.21
CA ASN A 59 -23.04 -18.49 3.27
C ASN A 59 -24.18 -19.30 3.91
N GLU A 60 -24.02 -19.75 5.15
CA GLU A 60 -25.05 -20.45 5.91
C GLU A 60 -26.31 -19.59 6.12
N GLU A 61 -26.15 -18.30 6.42
CA GLU A 61 -27.26 -17.36 6.54
C GLU A 61 -27.97 -17.15 5.19
N GLN A 62 -27.21 -17.01 4.09
CA GLN A 62 -27.79 -16.88 2.75
C GLN A 62 -28.58 -18.14 2.33
N GLU A 63 -28.11 -19.33 2.65
CA GLU A 63 -28.83 -20.57 2.35
C GLU A 63 -30.12 -20.71 3.19
N LYS A 64 -30.10 -20.29 4.47
CA LYS A 64 -31.32 -20.23 5.30
C LYS A 64 -32.35 -19.27 4.71
N LEU A 65 -31.94 -18.05 4.33
CA LEU A 65 -32.82 -17.07 3.71
C LEU A 65 -33.42 -17.58 2.39
N LYS A 66 -32.63 -18.29 1.56
CA LYS A 66 -33.14 -18.92 0.33
C LYS A 66 -34.16 -20.02 0.62
N ALA A 67 -33.93 -20.84 1.65
CA ALA A 67 -34.86 -21.88 2.06
C ALA A 67 -36.19 -21.30 2.56
N GLU A 68 -36.15 -20.17 3.28
CA GLU A 68 -37.33 -19.44 3.75
C GLU A 68 -38.07 -18.71 2.60
N GLU A 69 -37.35 -18.14 1.63
CA GLU A 69 -37.94 -17.49 0.44
C GLU A 69 -38.51 -18.49 -0.59
N GLY A 70 -38.08 -19.76 -0.57
CA GLY A 70 -38.55 -20.84 -1.45
C GLY A 70 -40.05 -21.17 -1.35
N GLY A 71 -40.79 -20.54 -0.43
CA GLY A 71 -42.26 -20.57 -0.35
C GLY A 71 -43.01 -19.53 -1.19
N GLU A 72 -42.35 -18.47 -1.70
CA GLU A 72 -42.98 -17.40 -2.49
C GLU A 72 -42.39 -17.33 -3.91
N ALA A 73 -42.93 -18.15 -4.82
CA ALA A 73 -42.42 -18.41 -6.17
C ALA A 73 -42.52 -17.25 -7.20
N ASN A 74 -42.49 -15.97 -6.82
CA ASN A 74 -42.72 -14.89 -7.80
C ASN A 74 -41.97 -13.56 -7.60
N LYS A 75 -40.76 -13.57 -7.04
CA LYS A 75 -39.89 -12.37 -6.97
C LYS A 75 -38.69 -12.48 -7.91
N LYS A 76 -38.43 -11.40 -8.66
CA LYS A 76 -37.23 -11.24 -9.51
C LYS A 76 -35.97 -11.58 -8.70
N PRO A 77 -34.93 -12.19 -9.31
CA PRO A 77 -33.70 -12.52 -8.59
C PRO A 77 -33.12 -11.26 -7.92
N LYS A 78 -33.09 -11.25 -6.59
CA LYS A 78 -32.41 -10.20 -5.82
C LYS A 78 -30.94 -10.22 -6.20
N ARG A 79 -30.33 -9.04 -6.38
CA ARG A 79 -28.88 -8.94 -6.64
C ARG A 79 -28.12 -9.67 -5.52
N PRO A 80 -27.04 -10.41 -5.83
CA PRO A 80 -26.25 -11.07 -4.81
C PRO A 80 -25.73 -10.06 -3.79
N VAL A 81 -26.08 -10.28 -2.51
CA VAL A 81 -25.63 -9.45 -1.39
C VAL A 81 -24.13 -9.69 -1.20
N LYS A 82 -23.35 -8.61 -1.12
CA LYS A 82 -21.91 -8.72 -0.81
C LYS A 82 -21.73 -8.72 0.70
N PRO A 83 -20.94 -9.65 1.28
CA PRO A 83 -20.72 -9.68 2.72
C PRO A 83 -19.90 -8.47 3.18
N ASP A 84 -20.35 -7.82 4.25
CA ASP A 84 -19.50 -6.91 5.05
C ASP A 84 -18.78 -7.76 6.10
N ILE A 85 -17.67 -8.39 5.69
CA ILE A 85 -16.91 -9.33 6.53
C ILE A 85 -16.49 -8.70 7.85
N PHE A 86 -16.11 -7.42 7.85
CA PHE A 86 -15.76 -6.71 9.09
C PHE A 86 -16.94 -6.68 10.08
N GLN A 87 -18.15 -6.42 9.58
CA GLN A 87 -19.34 -6.40 10.42
C GLN A 87 -19.65 -7.79 10.97
N ILE A 88 -19.53 -8.84 10.15
CA ILE A 88 -19.70 -10.23 10.58
C ILE A 88 -18.69 -10.61 11.67
N VAL A 89 -17.41 -10.26 11.49
CA VAL A 89 -16.36 -10.46 12.51
C VAL A 89 -16.74 -9.76 13.80
N LYS A 90 -17.11 -8.49 13.74
CA LYS A 90 -17.47 -7.68 14.91
C LYS A 90 -18.66 -8.26 15.67
N ASP A 91 -19.71 -8.66 14.97
CA ASP A 91 -20.97 -9.10 15.59
C ASP A 91 -20.87 -10.52 16.17
N ASN A 92 -19.95 -11.35 15.66
CA ASN A 92 -19.79 -12.74 16.06
C ASN A 92 -18.49 -13.03 16.82
N ALA A 93 -17.66 -12.02 17.11
CA ALA A 93 -16.39 -12.18 17.82
C ALA A 93 -16.55 -12.84 19.20
N ALA A 94 -17.66 -12.58 19.89
CA ALA A 94 -17.93 -13.13 21.22
C ALA A 94 -18.33 -14.62 21.19
N THR A 95 -18.86 -15.11 20.07
CA THR A 95 -19.44 -16.46 19.94
C THR A 95 -18.57 -17.41 19.12
N GLN A 96 -17.73 -16.87 18.23
CA GLN A 96 -16.91 -17.65 17.30
C GLN A 96 -15.42 -17.51 17.65
N PRO A 97 -14.73 -18.59 18.06
CA PRO A 97 -13.35 -18.51 18.53
C PRO A 97 -12.37 -17.92 17.51
N ALA A 98 -12.49 -18.25 16.23
CA ALA A 98 -11.61 -17.71 15.18
C ALA A 98 -11.78 -16.19 15.00
N LEU A 99 -13.02 -15.71 15.03
CA LEU A 99 -13.35 -14.28 14.95
C LEU A 99 -12.90 -13.54 16.21
N GLY A 100 -13.13 -14.16 17.39
CA GLY A 100 -12.72 -13.64 18.68
C GLY A 100 -11.22 -13.41 18.80
N LYS A 101 -10.40 -14.36 18.34
CA LYS A 101 -8.92 -14.21 18.32
C LYS A 101 -8.47 -13.02 17.47
N LEU A 102 -9.02 -12.86 16.26
CA LEU A 102 -8.69 -11.69 15.43
C LEU A 102 -9.15 -10.40 16.11
N TRP A 103 -10.37 -10.40 16.65
CA TRP A 103 -10.94 -9.22 17.31
C TRP A 103 -10.15 -8.79 18.54
N GLU A 104 -9.73 -9.73 19.38
CA GLU A 104 -8.85 -9.49 20.53
C GLU A 104 -7.51 -8.88 20.07
N HIS A 105 -6.88 -9.48 19.06
CA HIS A 105 -5.62 -8.98 18.52
C HIS A 105 -5.75 -7.53 18.02
N VAL A 106 -6.77 -7.21 17.22
CA VAL A 106 -6.91 -5.84 16.68
C VAL A 106 -7.30 -4.82 17.75
N ASN A 107 -7.90 -5.22 18.86
CA ASN A 107 -8.20 -4.33 19.98
C ASN A 107 -7.07 -4.23 21.02
N THR A 108 -6.06 -5.10 20.93
CA THR A 108 -4.89 -5.08 21.80
C THR A 108 -3.89 -4.04 21.33
N VAL A 109 -3.42 -3.19 22.23
CA VAL A 109 -2.39 -2.19 21.95
C VAL A 109 -1.05 -2.71 22.49
N PRO A 110 -0.04 -2.96 21.64
CA PRO A 110 1.26 -3.42 22.10
C PRO A 110 1.96 -2.43 23.04
N ASP A 111 2.73 -2.93 24.01
CA ASP A 111 3.40 -2.11 25.04
C ASP A 111 4.40 -1.08 24.47
N TRP A 112 4.94 -1.33 23.27
CA TRP A 112 5.87 -0.43 22.60
C TRP A 112 5.19 0.77 21.91
N VAL A 113 3.86 0.85 21.91
CA VAL A 113 3.12 1.96 21.29
C VAL A 113 3.13 3.20 22.18
N ASP A 114 3.83 4.25 21.73
CA ASP A 114 3.73 5.60 22.29
C ASP A 114 2.77 6.47 21.44
N TRP A 115 1.59 6.76 21.98
CA TRP A 115 0.60 7.61 21.31
C TRP A 115 1.08 9.03 21.02
N ASN A 116 1.95 9.60 21.86
CA ASN A 116 2.53 10.91 21.60
C ASN A 116 3.50 10.84 20.42
N GLN A 117 4.27 9.75 20.32
CA GLN A 117 5.13 9.47 19.16
C GLN A 117 4.32 9.36 17.88
N LEU A 118 3.24 8.58 17.87
CA LEU A 118 2.41 8.44 16.68
C LEU A 118 1.72 9.75 16.31
N GLY A 119 1.28 10.54 17.29
CA GLY A 119 0.73 11.88 17.05
C GLY A 119 1.75 12.87 16.44
N ARG A 120 3.05 12.72 16.74
CA ARG A 120 4.11 13.50 16.06
C ARG A 120 4.32 13.02 14.63
N ALA A 121 4.29 11.72 14.38
CA ALA A 121 4.38 11.13 13.03
C ALA A 121 3.29 11.67 12.09
N GLN A 122 2.05 11.75 12.57
CA GLN A 122 0.93 12.30 11.82
C GLN A 122 1.13 13.79 11.47
N LYS A 123 1.72 14.58 12.39
CA LYS A 123 2.08 15.97 12.11
C LYS A 123 3.17 16.07 11.04
N VAL A 124 4.18 15.20 11.12
CA VAL A 124 5.27 15.09 10.13
C VAL A 124 4.69 14.80 8.74
N PHE A 125 3.72 13.91 8.63
CA PHE A 125 3.06 13.62 7.36
C PHE A 125 2.53 14.89 6.68
N TYR A 126 1.76 15.71 7.41
CA TYR A 126 1.16 16.93 6.87
C TYR A 126 2.10 18.12 6.79
N ARG A 127 3.15 18.20 7.62
CA ARG A 127 4.21 19.21 7.51
C ARG A 127 4.85 19.17 6.12
N TYR A 128 5.10 17.96 5.63
CA TYR A 128 5.62 17.71 4.28
C TYR A 128 4.51 17.34 3.28
N GLY A 129 3.25 17.68 3.56
CA GLY A 129 2.07 17.05 2.95
C GLY A 129 2.12 16.87 1.43
N VAL A 130 2.38 17.93 0.66
CA VAL A 130 2.47 17.82 -0.81
C VAL A 130 3.61 16.89 -1.24
N ALA A 131 4.80 17.05 -0.64
CA ALA A 131 5.95 16.22 -0.95
C ALA A 131 5.74 14.75 -0.54
N ASN A 132 5.10 14.50 0.59
CA ASN A 132 4.75 13.16 1.04
C ASN A 132 3.69 12.50 0.16
N LEU A 133 2.66 13.24 -0.28
CA LEU A 133 1.68 12.69 -1.21
C LEU A 133 2.30 12.35 -2.57
N MET A 134 3.21 13.18 -3.06
CA MET A 134 3.99 12.86 -4.27
C MET A 134 4.90 11.65 -4.02
N SER A 135 5.60 11.60 -2.88
CA SER A 135 6.41 10.43 -2.53
C SER A 135 5.59 9.15 -2.44
N LEU A 136 4.41 9.16 -1.81
CA LEU A 136 3.54 7.99 -1.78
C LEU A 136 3.04 7.61 -3.19
N GLY A 137 2.57 8.58 -3.97
CA GLY A 137 2.11 8.31 -5.33
C GLY A 137 3.17 7.67 -6.23
N TYR A 138 4.42 8.15 -6.15
CA TYR A 138 5.49 7.66 -7.03
C TYR A 138 6.38 6.57 -6.43
N GLN A 139 6.70 6.60 -5.13
CA GLN A 139 7.54 5.58 -4.48
C GLN A 139 6.75 4.38 -3.98
N SER A 140 5.51 4.56 -3.53
CA SER A 140 4.68 3.43 -3.12
C SER A 140 3.99 2.83 -4.35
N LEU A 141 3.09 3.59 -4.99
CA LEU A 141 2.27 3.03 -6.06
C LEU A 141 3.06 2.77 -7.35
N PHE A 142 3.74 3.78 -7.88
CA PHE A 142 4.41 3.64 -9.19
C PHE A 142 5.64 2.73 -9.13
N VAL A 143 6.59 2.96 -8.22
CA VAL A 143 7.74 2.06 -8.03
C VAL A 143 7.29 0.67 -7.58
N GLY A 144 6.18 0.54 -6.84
CA GLY A 144 5.60 -0.76 -6.49
C GLY A 144 5.20 -1.61 -7.70
N MET A 145 4.94 -1.01 -8.87
CA MET A 145 4.69 -1.77 -10.11
C MET A 145 5.93 -2.48 -10.64
N ALA A 146 7.13 -2.14 -10.15
CA ALA A 146 8.37 -2.86 -10.47
C ALA A 146 8.62 -4.08 -9.56
N ALA A 147 7.83 -4.28 -8.50
CA ALA A 147 7.91 -5.47 -7.66
C ALA A 147 7.21 -6.63 -8.37
N TRP A 148 7.99 -7.50 -9.00
CA TRP A 148 7.50 -8.45 -10.00
C TRP A 148 6.49 -9.46 -9.46
N ARG A 149 6.63 -9.92 -8.21
CA ARG A 149 5.67 -10.85 -7.56
C ARG A 149 4.38 -10.16 -7.16
N ILE A 150 4.48 -8.97 -6.54
CA ILE A 150 3.30 -8.19 -6.11
C ILE A 150 2.40 -7.89 -7.32
N VAL A 151 3.01 -7.59 -8.48
CA VAL A 151 2.28 -7.37 -9.73
C VAL A 151 1.39 -8.55 -10.10
N GLU A 152 1.81 -9.79 -9.88
CA GLU A 152 1.01 -10.98 -10.25
C GLU A 152 -0.31 -11.08 -9.46
N VAL A 153 -0.33 -10.62 -8.21
CA VAL A 153 -1.57 -10.48 -7.42
C VAL A 153 -2.41 -9.30 -7.94
N LEU A 154 -1.78 -8.16 -8.21
CA LEU A 154 -2.46 -6.95 -8.70
C LEU A 154 -3.17 -7.17 -10.04
N LEU A 155 -2.52 -7.86 -10.99
CA LEU A 155 -3.07 -8.21 -12.30
C LEU A 155 -4.36 -9.01 -12.16
N ARG A 156 -4.32 -10.08 -11.38
CA ARG A 156 -5.44 -11.01 -11.20
C ARG A 156 -6.64 -10.31 -10.58
N THR A 157 -6.41 -9.43 -9.61
CA THR A 157 -7.51 -8.62 -9.05
C THR A 157 -8.09 -7.65 -10.08
N GLY A 158 -7.31 -7.15 -11.04
CA GLY A 158 -7.74 -6.21 -12.09
C GLY A 158 -8.06 -4.79 -11.58
N GLY A 159 -7.67 -4.47 -10.34
CA GLY A 159 -7.92 -3.15 -9.75
C GLY A 159 -7.02 -2.02 -10.30
N PHE A 160 -6.10 -2.32 -11.22
CA PHE A 160 -5.17 -1.37 -11.84
C PHE A 160 -5.31 -1.28 -13.37
N SER A 161 -6.43 -1.73 -13.94
CA SER A 161 -6.79 -1.35 -15.31
C SER A 161 -6.97 0.19 -15.41
N PRO A 162 -6.86 0.81 -16.60
CA PRO A 162 -6.96 2.26 -16.76
C PRO A 162 -8.22 2.87 -16.12
N ALA A 163 -9.35 2.17 -16.23
CA ALA A 163 -10.64 2.61 -15.69
C ALA A 163 -10.74 2.46 -14.15
N ALA A 164 -9.92 1.61 -13.53
CA ALA A 164 -9.97 1.28 -12.11
C ALA A 164 -8.86 1.96 -11.29
N ALA A 165 -7.67 2.13 -11.87
CA ALA A 165 -6.44 2.54 -11.18
C ALA A 165 -6.61 3.84 -10.39
N LYS A 166 -7.27 4.84 -10.96
CA LYS A 166 -7.51 6.13 -10.29
C LYS A 166 -8.39 5.99 -9.05
N LYS A 167 -9.52 5.28 -9.16
CA LYS A 167 -10.43 5.08 -8.02
C LYS A 167 -9.76 4.26 -6.93
N ARG A 168 -9.06 3.18 -7.28
CA ARG A 168 -8.28 2.38 -6.33
C ARG A 168 -7.21 3.21 -5.62
N SER A 169 -6.52 4.09 -6.36
CA SER A 169 -5.54 5.02 -5.79
C SER A 169 -6.17 5.99 -4.79
N PHE A 170 -7.40 6.47 -5.04
CA PHE A 170 -8.12 7.29 -4.06
C PHE A 170 -8.63 6.51 -2.85
N GLU A 171 -9.02 5.23 -3.02
CA GLU A 171 -9.37 4.34 -1.91
C GLU A 171 -8.15 4.14 -0.98
N THR A 172 -6.97 3.86 -1.55
CA THR A 172 -5.72 3.80 -0.79
C THR A 172 -5.36 5.15 -0.15
N ALA A 173 -5.54 6.26 -0.88
CA ALA A 173 -5.29 7.59 -0.32
C ALA A 173 -6.24 7.92 0.84
N GLN A 174 -7.52 7.51 0.78
CA GLN A 174 -8.44 7.64 1.91
C GLN A 174 -7.90 6.88 3.13
N TRP A 175 -7.51 5.62 2.97
CA TRP A 175 -6.93 4.83 4.07
C TRP A 175 -5.73 5.54 4.69
N VAL A 176 -4.78 6.03 3.88
CA VAL A 176 -3.64 6.80 4.36
C VAL A 176 -4.08 8.07 5.11
N LEU A 177 -5.08 8.80 4.59
CA LEU A 177 -5.56 10.00 5.26
C LEU A 177 -6.29 9.70 6.58
N GLU A 178 -6.95 8.55 6.70
CA GLU A 178 -7.58 8.10 7.94
C GLU A 178 -6.54 7.73 8.99
N ILE A 179 -5.49 6.97 8.64
CA ILE A 179 -4.41 6.64 9.58
C ILE A 179 -3.58 7.87 9.97
N MET A 180 -3.45 8.86 9.08
CA MET A 180 -2.66 10.06 9.35
C MET A 180 -3.46 11.16 10.08
N ARG A 181 -4.78 11.03 10.21
CA ARG A 181 -5.67 12.09 10.68
C ARG A 181 -5.31 12.64 12.06
N ASP A 182 -5.39 11.76 13.07
CA ASP A 182 -5.16 12.01 14.49
C ASP A 182 -5.03 10.67 15.24
N VAL A 183 -4.54 10.71 16.47
CA VAL A 183 -4.27 9.50 17.28
C VAL A 183 -5.55 8.72 17.53
N ASP A 184 -6.67 9.39 17.77
CA ASP A 184 -7.96 8.75 18.01
C ASP A 184 -8.44 7.96 16.78
N SER A 185 -8.05 8.38 15.57
CA SER A 185 -8.33 7.63 14.34
C SER A 185 -7.71 6.24 14.31
N ILE A 186 -6.52 6.04 14.91
CA ILE A 186 -5.79 4.77 14.87
C ILE A 186 -5.89 3.95 16.17
N ARG A 187 -6.54 4.49 17.20
CA ARG A 187 -6.92 3.72 18.40
C ARG A 187 -8.01 2.70 18.06
N PRO A 188 -8.13 1.60 18.84
CA PRO A 188 -9.23 0.65 18.69
C PRO A 188 -10.60 1.36 18.60
N GLY A 189 -11.38 1.02 17.56
CA GLY A 189 -12.66 1.67 17.24
C GLY A 189 -12.57 2.99 16.46
N GLY A 190 -11.36 3.52 16.23
CA GLY A 190 -11.13 4.70 15.40
C GLY A 190 -11.32 4.43 13.90
N ALA A 191 -11.43 5.49 13.10
CA ALA A 191 -11.70 5.36 11.66
C ALA A 191 -10.53 4.75 10.87
N GLY A 192 -9.29 5.19 11.13
CA GLY A 192 -8.08 4.62 10.54
C GLY A 192 -7.80 3.20 11.03
N TRP A 193 -8.17 2.90 12.28
CA TRP A 193 -8.15 1.55 12.82
C TRP A 193 -9.13 0.64 12.07
N GLU A 194 -10.40 1.06 11.95
CA GLU A 194 -11.43 0.28 11.25
C GLU A 194 -11.04 0.06 9.79
N SER A 195 -10.58 1.08 9.08
CA SER A 195 -10.15 0.92 7.69
C SER A 195 -8.95 -0.01 7.56
N THR A 196 -7.99 0.04 8.50
CA THR A 196 -6.86 -0.90 8.50
C THR A 196 -7.32 -2.35 8.73
N VAL A 197 -8.26 -2.61 9.65
CA VAL A 197 -8.82 -3.96 9.86
C VAL A 197 -9.63 -4.42 8.65
N ARG A 198 -10.39 -3.53 8.00
CA ARG A 198 -11.10 -3.83 6.75
C ARG A 198 -10.14 -4.19 5.62
N VAL A 199 -9.02 -3.48 5.49
CA VAL A 199 -7.98 -3.81 4.49
C VAL A 199 -7.31 -5.15 4.82
N ARG A 200 -7.02 -5.45 6.09
CA ARG A 200 -6.51 -6.77 6.52
C ARG A 200 -7.45 -7.91 6.10
N LEU A 201 -8.76 -7.76 6.32
CA LEU A 201 -9.76 -8.73 5.89
C LEU A 201 -9.91 -8.79 4.36
N LEU A 202 -9.77 -7.67 3.66
CA LEU A 202 -9.72 -7.65 2.19
C LEU A 202 -8.52 -8.43 1.65
N HIS A 203 -7.34 -8.32 2.29
CA HIS A 203 -6.17 -9.11 1.93
C HIS A 203 -6.41 -10.61 2.12
N SER A 204 -7.01 -11.02 3.23
CA SER A 204 -7.44 -12.42 3.43
C SER A 204 -8.41 -12.88 2.34
N ALA A 205 -9.37 -12.04 1.96
CA ALA A 205 -10.33 -12.35 0.89
C ALA A 205 -9.65 -12.55 -0.47
N VAL A 206 -8.73 -11.67 -0.84
CA VAL A 206 -7.97 -11.77 -2.10
C VAL A 206 -7.11 -13.03 -2.10
N ARG A 207 -6.40 -13.30 -1.00
CA ARG A 207 -5.57 -14.50 -0.83
C ARG A 207 -6.40 -15.77 -0.99
N TYR A 208 -7.47 -15.89 -0.21
CA TYR A 208 -8.39 -17.03 -0.28
C TYR A 208 -8.84 -17.30 -1.72
N ARG A 209 -9.30 -16.27 -2.43
CA ARG A 209 -9.81 -16.47 -3.80
C ARG A 209 -8.74 -16.85 -4.81
N ILE A 210 -7.58 -16.21 -4.80
CA ILE A 210 -6.49 -16.56 -5.73
C ILE A 210 -6.02 -17.99 -5.43
N SER A 211 -5.86 -18.35 -4.16
CA SER A 211 -5.45 -19.70 -3.75
C SER A 211 -6.47 -20.76 -4.17
N GLU A 212 -7.77 -20.53 -3.97
CA GLU A 212 -8.82 -21.46 -4.42
C GLU A 212 -8.82 -21.63 -5.95
N MET A 213 -8.65 -20.54 -6.70
CA MET A 213 -8.54 -20.60 -8.17
C MET A 213 -7.28 -21.34 -8.63
N ALA A 214 -6.15 -21.15 -7.93
CA ALA A 214 -4.90 -21.85 -8.22
C ALA A 214 -5.00 -23.35 -7.91
N LYS A 215 -5.72 -23.75 -6.85
CA LYS A 215 -6.02 -25.16 -6.58
C LYS A 215 -6.83 -25.80 -7.72
N ALA A 216 -7.80 -25.06 -8.27
CA ALA A 216 -8.63 -25.53 -9.37
C ALA A 216 -7.88 -25.56 -10.73
N LYS A 217 -6.95 -24.63 -10.94
CA LYS A 217 -6.09 -24.54 -12.14
C LYS A 217 -4.67 -24.12 -11.74
N PRO A 218 -3.74 -25.06 -11.51
CA PRO A 218 -2.39 -24.75 -11.02
C PRO A 218 -1.60 -23.77 -11.90
N GLU A 219 -1.83 -23.78 -13.22
CA GLU A 219 -1.23 -22.85 -14.17
C GLU A 219 -1.71 -21.39 -14.01
N TYR A 220 -2.77 -21.16 -13.24
CA TYR A 220 -3.32 -19.82 -12.99
C TYR A 220 -2.39 -18.95 -12.16
N PHE A 221 -1.74 -19.51 -11.14
CA PHE A 221 -0.88 -18.77 -10.23
C PHE A 221 0.26 -19.64 -9.70
N ASN A 222 1.50 -19.29 -10.07
CA ASN A 222 2.68 -20.05 -9.69
C ASN A 222 3.08 -19.75 -8.23
N THR A 223 2.50 -20.49 -7.29
CA THR A 223 2.74 -20.30 -5.85
C THR A 223 4.19 -20.61 -5.46
N GLU A 224 4.87 -21.51 -6.17
CA GLU A 224 6.27 -21.85 -5.91
C GLU A 224 7.20 -20.67 -6.23
N GLU A 225 6.97 -19.99 -7.35
CA GLU A 225 7.79 -18.86 -7.81
C GLU A 225 7.41 -17.52 -7.15
N TRP A 226 6.11 -17.30 -6.93
CA TRP A 226 5.58 -16.02 -6.46
C TRP A 226 5.25 -16.01 -4.97
N GLY A 227 5.32 -17.17 -4.30
CA GLY A 227 4.84 -17.33 -2.92
C GLY A 227 3.33 -17.40 -2.84
N VAL A 228 2.79 -17.53 -1.63
CA VAL A 228 1.35 -17.43 -1.42
C VAL A 228 0.89 -15.98 -1.65
N PRO A 229 -0.31 -15.72 -2.21
CA PRO A 229 -0.74 -14.36 -2.50
C PRO A 229 -0.78 -13.49 -1.22
N ILE A 230 -0.21 -12.29 -1.28
CA ILE A 230 -0.13 -11.38 -0.12
C ILE A 230 0.55 -12.09 1.06
N ASN A 231 1.71 -12.68 0.81
CA ASN A 231 2.54 -13.29 1.84
C ASN A 231 3.20 -12.22 2.74
N ASP A 232 3.91 -12.67 3.76
CA ASP A 232 4.60 -11.80 4.72
C ASP A 232 5.72 -10.96 4.07
N LEU A 233 6.42 -11.50 3.07
CA LEU A 233 7.44 -10.76 2.32
C LEU A 233 6.82 -9.56 1.59
N ASP A 234 5.79 -9.80 0.79
CA ASP A 234 5.06 -8.79 0.02
C ASP A 234 4.40 -7.77 0.95
N SER A 235 3.86 -8.23 2.08
CA SER A 235 3.24 -7.36 3.09
C SER A 235 4.27 -6.44 3.74
N ALA A 236 5.44 -6.97 4.12
CA ALA A 236 6.54 -6.18 4.66
C ALA A 236 7.09 -5.19 3.62
N ALA A 237 7.29 -5.62 2.37
CA ALA A 237 7.71 -4.77 1.25
C ALA A 237 6.70 -3.64 1.00
N THR A 238 5.40 -3.94 1.08
CA THR A 238 4.33 -2.95 0.95
C THR A 238 4.39 -1.93 2.09
N ILE A 239 4.57 -2.34 3.35
CA ILE A 239 4.74 -1.39 4.46
C ILE A 239 5.99 -0.52 4.26
N CYS A 240 7.11 -1.10 3.83
CA CYS A 240 8.31 -0.36 3.42
C CYS A 240 8.01 0.74 2.39
N SER A 241 7.18 0.42 1.38
CA SER A 241 6.77 1.36 0.34
C SER A 241 5.98 2.58 0.86
N PHE A 242 5.25 2.44 1.97
CA PHE A 242 4.49 3.53 2.60
C PHE A 242 5.28 4.27 3.70
N SER A 243 6.27 3.59 4.28
CA SER A 243 7.01 4.04 5.45
C SER A 243 8.41 4.53 5.10
N THR A 244 9.30 3.60 4.79
CA THR A 244 10.73 3.80 4.55
C THR A 244 11.00 4.44 3.19
N ALA A 245 10.39 3.98 2.10
CA ALA A 245 10.66 4.50 0.76
C ALA A 245 10.34 6.01 0.62
N PRO A 246 9.20 6.54 1.16
CA PRO A 246 8.93 7.97 1.09
C PRO A 246 9.96 8.82 1.81
N ILE A 247 10.50 8.36 2.94
CA ILE A 247 11.42 9.16 3.77
C ILE A 247 12.89 9.01 3.36
N LEU A 248 13.29 7.85 2.83
CA LEU A 248 14.68 7.59 2.40
C LEU A 248 14.92 7.91 0.93
N SER A 249 13.93 7.72 0.07
CA SER A 249 14.05 7.93 -1.37
C SER A 249 13.20 9.12 -1.82
N GLY A 250 11.91 9.12 -1.48
CA GLY A 250 10.95 10.10 -1.98
C GLY A 250 11.24 11.56 -1.60
N LEU A 251 11.39 11.86 -0.32
CA LEU A 251 11.66 13.20 0.18
C LEU A 251 13.09 13.66 -0.19
N PRO A 252 14.15 12.84 -0.09
CA PRO A 252 15.49 13.23 -0.54
C PRO A 252 15.58 13.53 -2.03
N ARG A 253 14.87 12.78 -2.90
CA ARG A 253 14.75 13.09 -4.34
C ARG A 253 13.99 14.40 -4.60
N GLN A 254 13.20 14.86 -3.64
CA GLN A 254 12.58 16.20 -3.61
C GLN A 254 13.41 17.23 -2.82
N LYS A 255 14.67 16.92 -2.51
CA LYS A 255 15.63 17.79 -1.80
C LYS A 255 15.25 18.11 -0.34
N ILE A 256 14.34 17.35 0.25
CA ILE A 256 13.87 17.47 1.63
C ILE A 256 14.57 16.42 2.50
N LYS A 257 15.15 16.86 3.63
CA LYS A 257 15.74 16.00 4.64
C LYS A 257 14.98 16.15 5.96
N MET A 258 14.51 15.01 6.47
CA MET A 258 13.83 14.93 7.76
C MET A 258 14.84 14.94 8.92
N ARG A 259 14.40 15.38 10.10
CA ARG A 259 15.16 15.23 11.35
C ARG A 259 15.12 13.77 11.80
N LYS A 260 16.15 13.32 12.53
CA LYS A 260 16.22 11.94 13.07
C LYS A 260 14.97 11.56 13.88
N GLN A 261 14.47 12.47 14.71
CA GLN A 261 13.23 12.25 15.48
C GLN A 261 12.01 12.07 14.58
N GLU A 262 11.88 12.87 13.51
CA GLU A 262 10.74 12.78 12.59
C GLU A 262 10.74 11.43 11.86
N ILE A 263 11.93 10.91 11.51
CA ILE A 263 12.11 9.58 10.92
C ILE A 263 11.68 8.50 11.92
N ALA A 264 12.18 8.56 13.16
CA ALA A 264 11.83 7.62 14.22
C ALA A 264 10.34 7.60 14.52
N ASP A 265 9.71 8.78 14.64
CA ASP A 265 8.27 8.90 14.85
C ASP A 265 7.48 8.29 13.67
N TYR A 266 7.87 8.61 12.42
CA TYR A 266 7.18 8.13 11.23
C TYR A 266 7.26 6.59 11.08
N ILE A 267 8.44 6.01 11.32
CA ILE A 267 8.61 4.54 11.32
C ILE A 267 7.80 3.88 12.45
N ALA A 268 7.77 4.46 13.64
CA ALA A 268 6.98 3.93 14.76
C ALA A 268 5.47 3.89 14.45
N LEU A 269 4.93 4.89 13.74
CA LEU A 269 3.53 4.86 13.29
C LEU A 269 3.31 3.71 12.32
N TRP A 270 4.18 3.55 11.33
CA TRP A 270 4.04 2.47 10.35
C TRP A 270 4.29 1.09 10.95
N ARG A 271 5.11 0.96 12.01
CA ARG A 271 5.20 -0.26 12.80
C ARG A 271 3.86 -0.63 13.42
N TYR A 272 3.14 0.34 13.98
CA TYR A 272 1.79 0.11 14.52
C TYR A 272 0.76 -0.24 13.44
N ILE A 273 0.84 0.41 12.27
CA ILE A 273 -0.01 0.03 11.14
C ILE A 273 0.32 -1.38 10.61
N ALA A 274 1.59 -1.78 10.57
CA ALA A 274 2.01 -3.13 10.23
C ALA A 274 1.41 -4.17 11.20
N TYR A 275 1.45 -3.90 12.50
CA TYR A 275 0.80 -4.73 13.52
C TYR A 275 -0.71 -4.86 13.27
N LEU A 276 -1.41 -3.74 13.08
CA LEU A 276 -2.86 -3.74 12.88
C LEU A 276 -3.28 -4.46 11.60
N ILE A 277 -2.55 -4.26 10.50
CA ILE A 277 -2.86 -4.84 9.19
C ILE A 277 -2.43 -6.31 9.07
N GLY A 278 -1.72 -6.85 10.06
CA GLY A 278 -1.25 -8.24 10.07
C GLY A 278 0.03 -8.48 9.26
N ALA A 279 0.87 -7.46 9.07
CA ALA A 279 2.17 -7.59 8.42
C ALA A 279 3.30 -7.73 9.47
N PRO A 280 4.47 -8.31 9.13
CA PRO A 280 5.62 -8.45 10.02
C PRO A 280 6.16 -7.13 10.59
N GLU A 281 5.63 -6.67 11.73
CA GLU A 281 5.93 -5.36 12.31
C GLU A 281 7.35 -5.28 12.92
N ARG A 282 7.93 -6.44 13.28
CA ARG A 282 9.27 -6.53 13.88
C ARG A 282 10.35 -5.84 13.05
N PHE A 283 10.23 -5.82 11.72
CA PHE A 283 11.20 -5.16 10.84
C PHE A 283 11.21 -3.64 11.00
N PHE A 284 10.12 -3.07 11.50
CA PHE A 284 9.94 -1.63 11.70
C PHE A 284 10.20 -1.21 13.15
N ALA A 285 10.85 -2.07 13.95
CA ALA A 285 11.22 -1.77 15.34
C ALA A 285 12.09 -0.51 15.47
N THR A 286 12.98 -0.29 14.50
CA THR A 286 13.82 0.91 14.43
C THR A 286 13.89 1.45 12.99
N PRO A 287 14.25 2.74 12.81
CA PRO A 287 14.53 3.26 11.48
C PRO A 287 15.64 2.53 10.72
N ASP A 288 16.64 2.02 11.43
CA ASP A 288 17.75 1.32 10.80
C ASP A 288 17.31 -0.05 10.28
N SER A 289 16.64 -0.87 11.12
CA SER A 289 16.09 -2.15 10.67
C SER A 289 15.11 -2.01 9.51
N ALA A 290 14.26 -0.97 9.53
CA ALA A 290 13.32 -0.68 8.45
C ALA A 290 14.04 -0.27 7.15
N LYS A 291 15.17 0.45 7.28
CA LYS A 291 16.05 0.81 6.18
C LYS A 291 16.72 -0.41 5.57
N LYS A 292 17.29 -1.29 6.40
CA LYS A 292 17.94 -2.53 5.94
C LYS A 292 16.98 -3.43 5.20
N LEU A 293 15.75 -3.58 5.71
CA LEU A 293 14.71 -4.30 5.00
C LEU A 293 14.42 -3.66 3.63
N GLN A 294 14.21 -2.34 3.57
CA GLN A 294 13.94 -1.63 2.32
C GLN A 294 15.07 -1.79 1.29
N GLU A 295 16.33 -1.68 1.72
CA GLU A 295 17.51 -1.84 0.87
C GLU A 295 17.63 -3.28 0.34
N SER A 296 17.41 -4.29 1.20
CA SER A 296 17.33 -5.70 0.78
C SER A 296 16.20 -5.95 -0.22
N MET A 297 15.00 -5.41 0.03
CA MET A 297 13.83 -5.57 -0.86
C MET A 297 14.05 -4.90 -2.21
N ILE A 298 14.66 -3.71 -2.23
CA ILE A 298 15.05 -3.05 -3.48
C ILE A 298 15.96 -3.94 -4.30
N TYR A 299 16.93 -4.60 -3.66
CA TYR A 299 17.91 -5.44 -4.33
C TYR A 299 17.31 -6.74 -4.90
N TYR A 300 16.48 -7.45 -4.12
CA TYR A 300 15.98 -8.77 -4.51
C TYR A 300 14.63 -8.76 -5.23
N GLU A 301 13.78 -7.75 -5.00
CA GLU A 301 12.38 -7.77 -5.44
C GLU A 301 12.06 -6.78 -6.57
N LEU A 302 12.91 -5.78 -6.84
CA LEU A 302 12.72 -4.92 -8.01
C LEU A 302 13.29 -5.59 -9.25
N ASP A 303 12.41 -6.12 -10.10
CA ASP A 303 12.75 -6.72 -11.39
C ASP A 303 11.63 -6.42 -12.41
N PRO A 304 11.59 -5.19 -12.96
CA PRO A 304 10.52 -4.78 -13.85
C PRO A 304 10.41 -5.69 -15.08
N ASN A 305 9.20 -6.18 -15.33
CA ASN A 305 8.88 -7.01 -16.50
C ASN A 305 7.83 -6.33 -17.39
N GLU A 306 7.34 -7.04 -18.41
CA GLU A 306 6.34 -6.46 -19.34
C GLU A 306 5.02 -6.09 -18.64
N ASN A 307 4.56 -6.90 -17.69
CA ASN A 307 3.38 -6.57 -16.89
C ASN A 307 3.62 -5.32 -16.02
N SER A 308 4.82 -5.19 -15.44
CA SER A 308 5.24 -3.99 -14.70
C SER A 308 5.12 -2.72 -15.54
N ARG A 309 5.57 -2.76 -16.81
CA ARG A 309 5.50 -1.62 -17.74
C ARG A 309 4.06 -1.19 -18.01
N VAL A 310 3.18 -2.14 -18.35
CA VAL A 310 1.78 -1.83 -18.66
C VAL A 310 1.06 -1.28 -17.44
N LEU A 311 1.24 -1.87 -16.26
CA LEU A 311 0.62 -1.37 -15.03
C LEU A 311 1.13 0.02 -14.64
N ALA A 312 2.44 0.25 -14.79
CA ALA A 312 3.05 1.56 -14.55
C ALA A 312 2.49 2.63 -15.50
N ASP A 313 2.35 2.31 -16.79
CA ASP A 313 1.76 3.20 -17.80
C ASP A 313 0.28 3.47 -17.53
N ASN A 314 -0.50 2.43 -17.21
CA ASN A 314 -1.91 2.55 -16.82
C ASN A 314 -2.09 3.47 -15.61
N LEU A 315 -1.22 3.34 -14.60
CA LEU A 315 -1.22 4.22 -13.44
C LEU A 315 -0.96 5.67 -13.84
N LEU A 316 0.10 5.95 -14.61
CA LEU A 316 0.42 7.32 -15.03
C LEU A 316 -0.71 7.93 -15.88
N LYS A 317 -1.22 7.21 -16.88
CA LYS A 317 -2.34 7.64 -17.74
C LYS A 317 -3.60 7.95 -16.94
N SER A 318 -3.85 7.23 -15.84
CA SER A 318 -4.99 7.48 -14.96
C SER A 318 -4.96 8.85 -14.26
N PHE A 319 -3.81 9.54 -14.25
CA PHE A 319 -3.65 10.89 -13.70
C PHE A 319 -3.35 11.96 -14.75
N ILE A 320 -2.83 11.61 -15.92
CA ILE A 320 -2.50 12.57 -16.99
C ILE A 320 -3.77 13.24 -17.54
N GLY A 321 -3.82 14.57 -17.45
CA GLY A 321 -4.95 15.36 -17.94
C GLY A 321 -6.28 15.08 -17.21
N GLN A 322 -6.22 14.38 -16.08
CA GLN A 322 -7.41 13.98 -15.33
C GLN A 322 -7.69 14.94 -14.16
N PRO A 323 -8.95 15.14 -13.77
CA PRO A 323 -9.29 15.92 -12.58
C PRO A 323 -8.74 15.26 -11.30
N PRO A 324 -8.48 16.01 -10.22
CA PRO A 324 -8.81 17.44 -10.05
C PRO A 324 -7.72 18.39 -10.56
N PHE A 325 -6.54 17.88 -10.92
CA PHE A 325 -5.36 18.72 -11.18
C PHE A 325 -5.08 18.96 -12.67
N TYR A 326 -5.60 18.11 -13.57
CA TYR A 326 -5.38 18.21 -15.02
C TYR A 326 -3.90 18.33 -15.39
N ALA A 327 -3.03 17.60 -14.68
CA ALA A 327 -1.59 17.70 -14.85
C ALA A 327 -1.16 17.21 -16.25
N PRO A 328 -0.31 17.95 -16.96
CA PRO A 328 0.15 17.55 -18.29
C PRO A 328 1.08 16.34 -18.22
N ALA A 329 1.08 15.53 -19.28
CA ALA A 329 1.90 14.31 -19.37
C ALA A 329 3.38 14.56 -19.05
N GLY A 330 3.94 15.66 -19.57
CA GLY A 330 5.34 16.00 -19.34
C GLY A 330 5.68 16.23 -17.86
N LEU A 331 4.77 16.82 -17.07
CA LEU A 331 4.99 17.02 -15.64
C LEU A 331 4.88 15.71 -14.87
N ILE A 332 3.89 14.88 -15.18
CA ILE A 332 3.71 13.55 -14.55
C ILE A 332 4.92 12.65 -14.85
N ASN A 333 5.41 12.64 -16.09
CA ASN A 333 6.58 11.85 -16.48
C ASN A 333 7.88 12.40 -15.89
N ALA A 334 8.02 13.73 -15.75
CA ALA A 334 9.16 14.33 -15.07
C ALA A 334 9.18 13.98 -13.57
N ALA A 335 8.02 13.98 -12.92
CA ALA A 335 7.85 13.54 -11.54
C ALA A 335 8.22 12.07 -11.37
N ALA A 336 7.68 11.19 -12.23
CA ALA A 336 8.01 9.76 -12.24
C ALA A 336 9.53 9.54 -12.42
N ARG A 337 10.15 10.19 -13.41
CA ARG A 337 11.60 10.08 -13.66
C ARG A 337 12.46 10.59 -12.51
N CYS A 338 12.05 11.66 -11.85
CA CYS A 338 12.78 12.20 -10.71
C CYS A 338 12.61 11.33 -9.45
N LEU A 339 11.39 10.86 -9.18
CA LEU A 339 11.07 10.13 -7.96
C LEU A 339 11.42 8.65 -8.06
N ALA A 340 11.09 7.96 -9.16
CA ALA A 340 11.49 6.56 -9.39
C ALA A 340 12.94 6.42 -9.86
N GLY A 341 13.48 7.46 -10.50
CA GLY A 341 14.87 7.50 -10.95
C GLY A 341 14.98 7.13 -12.42
N GLU A 342 16.02 7.63 -13.09
CA GLU A 342 16.13 7.52 -14.56
C GLU A 342 16.24 6.05 -15.04
N LYS A 343 17.00 5.22 -14.33
CA LYS A 343 17.19 3.80 -14.68
C LYS A 343 15.87 3.04 -14.59
N LEU A 344 15.21 3.07 -13.42
CA LEU A 344 13.92 2.38 -13.23
C LEU A 344 12.84 2.89 -14.19
N SER A 345 12.80 4.20 -14.42
CA SER A 345 11.82 4.79 -15.32
C SER A 345 12.01 4.36 -16.77
N ASN A 346 13.25 4.08 -17.19
CA ASN A 346 13.50 3.50 -18.51
C ASN A 346 13.00 2.05 -18.58
N GLU A 347 13.27 1.24 -17.55
CA GLU A 347 12.76 -0.13 -17.49
C GLU A 347 11.23 -0.21 -17.45
N LEU A 348 10.58 0.74 -16.78
CA LEU A 348 9.11 0.87 -16.75
C LEU A 348 8.52 1.56 -17.98
N GLY A 349 9.33 1.92 -18.98
CA GLY A 349 8.84 2.50 -20.23
C GLY A 349 8.29 3.93 -20.12
N VAL A 350 8.62 4.68 -19.05
CA VAL A 350 8.17 6.07 -18.87
C VAL A 350 8.72 6.93 -20.02
N ALA A 351 7.87 7.74 -20.66
CA ALA A 351 8.32 8.60 -21.74
C ALA A 351 9.46 9.56 -21.30
N LYS A 352 10.43 9.79 -22.19
CA LYS A 352 11.47 10.80 -21.96
C LYS A 352 10.85 12.19 -21.93
N VAL A 353 11.42 13.07 -21.10
CA VAL A 353 10.95 14.44 -20.93
C VAL A 353 12.06 15.43 -21.25
N ASN A 354 11.69 16.52 -21.92
CA ASN A 354 12.60 17.60 -22.28
C ASN A 354 13.02 18.43 -21.04
N LEU A 355 13.96 19.35 -21.25
CA LEU A 355 14.51 20.19 -20.18
C LEU A 355 13.47 21.12 -19.53
N ILE A 356 12.41 21.52 -20.24
CA ILE A 356 11.37 22.39 -19.70
C ILE A 356 10.62 21.67 -18.57
N TRP A 357 10.15 20.45 -18.83
CA TRP A 357 9.43 19.67 -17.82
C TRP A 357 10.32 19.30 -16.62
N ARG A 358 11.59 18.96 -16.88
CA ARG A 358 12.58 18.73 -15.82
C ARG A 358 12.79 19.99 -14.97
N GLY A 359 12.90 21.15 -15.62
CA GLY A 359 13.04 22.46 -14.97
C GLY A 359 11.84 22.80 -14.10
N LEU A 360 10.62 22.64 -14.63
CA LEU A 360 9.37 22.86 -13.89
C LEU A 360 9.27 21.96 -12.65
N TRP A 361 9.56 20.67 -12.79
CA TRP A 361 9.55 19.75 -11.64
C TRP A 361 10.63 20.11 -10.60
N SER A 362 11.84 20.44 -11.04
CA SER A 362 12.92 20.89 -10.14
C SER A 362 12.58 22.20 -9.42
N GLY A 363 11.88 23.12 -10.10
CA GLY A 363 11.33 24.34 -9.50
C GLY A 363 10.32 24.02 -8.40
N ASN A 364 9.32 23.16 -8.69
CA ASN A 364 8.32 22.72 -7.72
C ASN A 364 8.95 22.08 -6.47
N THR A 365 9.88 21.14 -6.65
CA THR A 365 10.55 20.49 -5.52
C THR A 365 11.37 21.47 -4.68
N THR A 366 12.00 22.47 -5.31
CA THR A 366 12.72 23.53 -4.60
C THR A 366 11.77 24.43 -3.79
N MET A 367 10.62 24.78 -4.37
CA MET A 367 9.56 25.51 -3.68
C MET A 367 9.01 24.71 -2.49
N TYR A 368 8.68 23.42 -2.68
CA TYR A 368 8.18 22.56 -1.61
C TYR A 368 9.20 22.39 -0.48
N LYS A 369 10.49 22.26 -0.81
CA LYS A 369 11.58 22.24 0.18
C LYS A 369 11.59 23.53 1.01
N GLY A 370 11.56 24.69 0.36
CA GLY A 370 11.54 25.99 1.05
C GLY A 370 10.34 26.11 1.99
N TYR A 371 9.15 25.79 1.49
CA TYR A 371 7.90 25.80 2.27
C TYR A 371 7.93 24.84 3.47
N ALA A 372 8.41 23.62 3.26
CA ALA A 372 8.55 22.61 4.31
C ALA A 372 9.50 23.04 5.43
N TYR A 373 10.64 23.65 5.07
CA TYR A 373 11.61 24.13 6.05
C TYR A 373 11.13 25.37 6.78
N MET A 374 10.35 26.23 6.12
CA MET A 374 9.67 27.35 6.76
C MET A 374 8.65 26.86 7.80
N CYS A 375 7.80 25.88 7.46
CA CYS A 375 6.91 25.20 8.42
C CYS A 375 7.71 24.68 9.61
N ARG A 376 8.79 23.94 9.35
CA ARG A 376 9.62 23.35 10.39
C ARG A 376 10.26 24.38 11.34
N SER A 377 10.53 25.60 10.87
CA SER A 377 11.19 26.65 11.65
C SER A 377 10.21 27.54 12.42
N ILE A 378 8.95 27.60 12.02
CA ILE A 378 7.98 28.58 12.52
C ILE A 378 6.72 27.83 13.07
N PRO A 379 6.61 27.61 14.39
CA PRO A 379 5.60 26.71 14.97
C PRO A 379 4.13 27.06 14.68
N TRP A 380 3.77 28.34 14.69
CA TRP A 380 2.39 28.76 14.38
C TRP A 380 2.06 28.57 12.90
N PHE A 381 3.03 28.81 12.01
CA PHE A 381 2.90 28.57 10.57
C PHE A 381 2.77 27.07 10.28
N ASP A 382 3.57 26.23 10.94
CA ASP A 382 3.47 24.76 10.88
C ASP A 382 2.07 24.26 11.27
N LYS A 383 1.54 24.73 12.41
CA LYS A 383 0.20 24.36 12.88
C LYS A 383 -0.87 24.77 11.87
N GLY A 384 -0.76 25.97 11.30
CA GLY A 384 -1.64 26.45 10.24
C GLY A 384 -1.58 25.58 8.99
N ASN A 385 -0.37 25.28 8.50
CA ASN A 385 -0.14 24.39 7.36
C ASN A 385 -0.72 22.99 7.61
N ILE A 386 -0.45 22.37 8.76
CA ILE A 386 -0.96 21.02 9.08
C ILE A 386 -2.49 21.01 9.05
N LYS A 387 -3.15 22.01 9.64
CA LYS A 387 -4.62 22.12 9.63
C LYS A 387 -5.15 22.31 8.20
N MET A 388 -4.52 23.16 7.41
CA MET A 388 -4.87 23.40 6.01
C MET A 388 -4.71 22.13 5.19
N MET A 389 -3.57 21.44 5.28
CA MET A 389 -3.27 20.24 4.51
C MET A 389 -4.25 19.11 4.85
N ARG A 390 -4.55 18.86 6.13
CA ARG A 390 -5.58 17.91 6.55
C ARG A 390 -6.91 18.15 5.85
N LYS A 391 -7.40 19.39 5.91
CA LYS A 391 -8.69 19.77 5.32
C LYS A 391 -8.64 19.65 3.80
N LEU A 392 -7.59 20.16 3.16
CA LEU A 392 -7.46 20.18 1.71
C LEU A 392 -7.39 18.77 1.12
N THR A 393 -6.53 17.91 1.68
CA THR A 393 -6.35 16.55 1.17
C THR A 393 -7.60 15.71 1.38
N TRP A 394 -8.26 15.86 2.54
CA TRP A 394 -9.54 15.20 2.80
C TRP A 394 -10.63 15.65 1.83
N LYS A 395 -10.74 16.97 1.62
CA LYS A 395 -11.71 17.55 0.67
C LYS A 395 -11.48 17.06 -0.76
N ILE A 396 -10.22 16.94 -1.19
CA ILE A 396 -9.89 16.50 -2.55
C ILE A 396 -10.16 15.00 -2.75
N VAL A 397 -9.66 14.17 -1.83
CA VAL A 397 -9.69 12.70 -1.97
C VAL A 397 -11.06 12.14 -1.61
N VAL A 398 -11.61 12.53 -0.46
CA VAL A 398 -12.80 11.89 0.11
C VAL A 398 -14.07 12.63 -0.32
N GLU A 399 -14.15 13.94 -0.07
CA GLU A 399 -15.39 14.72 -0.33
C GLU A 399 -15.54 15.15 -1.80
N GLY A 400 -14.44 15.19 -2.55
CA GLY A 400 -14.41 15.76 -3.89
C GLY A 400 -15.18 14.90 -4.90
N LYS A 401 -15.95 15.55 -5.78
CA LYS A 401 -16.68 14.91 -6.89
C LYS A 401 -15.79 14.02 -7.76
N HIS A 402 -14.52 14.41 -7.94
CA HIS A 402 -13.54 13.67 -8.75
C HIS A 402 -12.62 12.76 -7.92
N GLY A 403 -12.81 12.72 -6.60
CA GLY A 403 -12.24 11.74 -5.67
C GLY A 403 -13.24 10.62 -5.40
N LEU A 404 -13.67 10.47 -4.15
CA LEU A 404 -14.65 9.45 -3.72
C LEU A 404 -16.09 9.98 -3.58
N GLY A 405 -16.34 11.27 -3.86
CA GLY A 405 -17.69 11.83 -3.91
C GLY A 405 -18.42 11.91 -2.57
N GLY A 406 -17.69 11.95 -1.45
CA GLY A 406 -18.23 11.99 -0.09
C GLY A 406 -18.51 10.62 0.51
N GLU A 407 -18.51 9.56 -0.29
CA GLU A 407 -18.68 8.19 0.18
C GLU A 407 -17.36 7.59 0.61
N ARG A 408 -17.21 7.31 1.91
CA ARG A 408 -16.03 6.61 2.42
C ARG A 408 -16.05 5.17 1.93
N SER A 409 -14.96 4.74 1.31
CA SER A 409 -14.76 3.34 0.98
C SER A 409 -14.74 2.50 2.24
N LYS A 410 -15.54 1.43 2.25
CA LYS A 410 -15.47 0.35 3.24
C LYS A 410 -14.57 -0.80 2.77
N PHE A 411 -13.74 -0.54 1.76
CA PHE A 411 -12.80 -1.49 1.15
C PHE A 411 -13.46 -2.83 0.77
N PRO A 412 -14.64 -2.83 0.12
CA PRO A 412 -15.24 -4.08 -0.33
C PRO A 412 -14.34 -4.72 -1.39
N MET A 413 -14.38 -6.04 -1.49
CA MET A 413 -13.76 -6.76 -2.61
C MET A 413 -14.51 -6.50 -3.92
N LYS A 414 -14.30 -5.31 -4.48
CA LYS A 414 -14.98 -4.82 -5.68
C LYS A 414 -14.46 -5.50 -6.93
N TYR A 415 -13.13 -5.66 -7.01
CA TYR A 415 -12.45 -6.29 -8.12
C TYR A 415 -12.10 -7.72 -7.73
N GLN A 416 -12.66 -8.68 -8.46
CA GLN A 416 -12.51 -10.10 -8.14
C GLN A 416 -11.47 -10.74 -9.08
N PRO A 417 -10.61 -11.63 -8.57
CA PRO A 417 -9.79 -12.50 -9.39
C PRO A 417 -10.60 -13.20 -10.48
N SER A 418 -10.06 -13.24 -11.70
CA SER A 418 -10.63 -14.00 -12.82
C SER A 418 -9.53 -14.72 -13.59
N TYR A 419 -9.89 -15.81 -14.27
CA TYR A 419 -8.94 -16.59 -15.08
C TYR A 419 -8.43 -15.82 -16.31
N ASP A 420 -9.21 -14.85 -16.80
CA ASP A 420 -8.87 -14.06 -18.00
C ASP A 420 -7.83 -12.94 -17.73
N ARG A 421 -7.41 -12.76 -16.47
CA ARG A 421 -6.51 -11.68 -16.04
C ARG A 421 -5.14 -12.20 -15.61
N THR A 422 -4.43 -12.78 -16.57
CA THR A 422 -3.05 -13.28 -16.37
C THR A 422 -2.00 -12.41 -17.07
N LYS A 423 -2.43 -11.40 -17.83
CA LYS A 423 -1.58 -10.39 -18.47
C LYS A 423 -2.18 -9.01 -18.26
N ALA A 424 -1.31 -8.01 -18.16
CA ALA A 424 -1.73 -6.62 -18.13
C ALA A 424 -2.26 -6.18 -19.50
N ASP A 425 -3.33 -5.39 -19.53
CA ASP A 425 -3.95 -4.81 -20.72
C ASP A 425 -3.98 -3.27 -20.70
#